data_AF-A0A2C6DKK7-F1
#
_entry.id   AF-A0A2C6DKK7-F1
#
_cell.length_a   1.000
_cell.length_b   1.000
_cell.length_c   1.000
_cell.angle_alpha   90.00
_cell.angle_beta   90.00
_cell.angle_gamma   90.00
#
_symmetry.space_group_name_H-M   'P 1'
#
loop_
_entity.id
_entity.type
_entity.pdbx_description
1 polymer ?
#
loop_
_entity_poly.entity_id
_entity_poly.type
_entity_poly.pdbx_seq_one_letter_code
_entity_poly.pdbx_strand_id
1 'polypeptide(L)'
;MNEEFNRANEHVWRYFELHAQQRMTVFNFYIAITGLLAAGIGFTLQQGGKYALFTSLMGIFVSFISFIFWKLDQRVSMLIKNAELALYDLESQFINTELRIITKDKDNNSLNLGIRSIWTYGKCFRISFVIVGIAGLILAVMPFIIKAL
;
A
#
# COMPACT_ATOMS: atom_id res chain seq x y z
N MET A 1 -11.13 -29.64 22.76
CA MET A 1 -10.45 -29.69 21.45
C MET A 1 -11.13 -28.77 20.43
N ASN A 2 -12.44 -28.89 20.18
CA ASN A 2 -13.16 -27.99 19.25
C ASN A 2 -13.23 -26.51 19.70
N GLU A 3 -13.29 -26.25 21.01
CA GLU A 3 -13.45 -24.89 21.52
C GLU A 3 -12.17 -24.06 21.42
N GLU A 4 -11.00 -24.64 21.73
CA GLU A 4 -9.70 -23.99 21.56
C GLU A 4 -9.39 -23.71 20.09
N PHE A 5 -9.73 -24.64 19.19
CA PHE A 5 -9.59 -24.47 17.75
C PHE A 5 -10.47 -23.32 17.22
N ASN A 6 -11.73 -23.25 17.66
CA ASN A 6 -12.61 -22.13 17.29
C ASN A 6 -12.09 -20.79 17.80
N ARG A 7 -11.56 -20.72 19.02
CA ARG A 7 -10.96 -19.50 19.57
C ARG A 7 -9.68 -19.10 18.82
N ALA A 8 -8.86 -20.07 18.42
CA ALA A 8 -7.68 -19.82 17.60
C ALA A 8 -8.08 -19.27 16.22
N ASN A 9 -9.06 -19.88 15.56
CA ASN A 9 -9.57 -19.42 14.28
C ASN A 9 -10.13 -17.99 14.36
N GLU A 10 -10.96 -17.70 15.36
CA GLU A 10 -11.51 -16.36 15.54
C GLU A 10 -10.42 -15.32 15.85
N HIS A 11 -9.40 -15.69 16.66
CA HIS A 11 -8.28 -14.80 16.94
C HIS A 11 -7.49 -14.45 15.67
N VAL A 12 -7.13 -15.45 14.86
CA VAL A 12 -6.38 -15.23 13.62
C VAL A 12 -7.22 -14.46 12.59
N TRP A 13 -8.53 -14.76 12.49
CA TRP A 13 -9.45 -14.02 11.62
C TRP A 13 -9.56 -12.55 12.01
N ARG A 14 -9.77 -12.24 13.31
CA ARG A 14 -9.80 -10.85 13.78
C ARG A 14 -8.47 -10.14 13.55
N TYR A 15 -7.35 -10.84 13.72
CA TYR A 15 -6.03 -10.29 13.45
C TYR A 15 -5.84 -9.95 11.96
N PHE A 16 -6.25 -10.86 11.07
CA PHE A 16 -6.27 -10.63 9.62
C PHE A 16 -7.14 -9.43 9.24
N GLU A 17 -8.40 -9.41 9.71
CA GLU A 17 -9.37 -8.36 9.44
C GLU A 17 -8.87 -6.99 9.90
N LEU A 18 -8.34 -6.91 11.12
CA LEU A 18 -7.78 -5.68 11.68
C LEU A 18 -6.67 -5.13 10.78
N HIS A 19 -5.72 -5.95 10.36
CA HIS A 19 -4.60 -5.50 9.53
C HIS A 19 -5.02 -5.20 8.08
N ALA A 20 -5.98 -5.94 7.54
CA ALA A 20 -6.58 -5.65 6.23
C ALA A 20 -7.29 -4.29 6.23
N GLN A 21 -8.06 -3.99 7.28
CA GLN A 21 -8.73 -2.71 7.44
C GLN A 21 -7.72 -1.56 7.65
N GLN A 22 -6.69 -1.77 8.48
CA GLN A 22 -5.61 -0.80 8.68
C GLN A 22 -4.94 -0.41 7.36
N ARG A 23 -4.74 -1.37 6.44
CA ARG A 23 -4.16 -1.11 5.13
C ARG A 23 -5.00 -0.13 4.30
N MET A 24 -6.31 -0.34 4.25
CA MET A 24 -7.23 0.55 3.54
C MET A 24 -7.26 1.95 4.15
N THR A 25 -7.26 2.04 5.48
CA THR A 25 -7.22 3.32 6.20
C THR A 25 -5.93 4.10 5.91
N VAL A 26 -4.77 3.45 5.96
CA VAL A 26 -3.47 4.05 5.63
C VAL A 26 -3.46 4.58 4.19
N PHE A 27 -4.00 3.81 3.25
CA PHE A 27 -4.07 4.25 1.86
C PHE A 27 -4.99 5.46 1.66
N ASN A 28 -6.14 5.52 2.35
CA ASN A 28 -7.04 6.67 2.30
C ASN A 28 -6.34 7.94 2.83
N PHE A 29 -5.61 7.84 3.95
CA PHE A 29 -4.82 8.95 4.46
C PHE A 29 -3.73 9.40 3.49
N TYR A 30 -3.09 8.45 2.80
CA TYR A 30 -2.10 8.77 1.79
C TYR A 30 -2.69 9.59 0.64
N ILE A 31 -3.84 9.18 0.09
CA ILE A 31 -4.51 9.94 -0.99
C ILE A 31 -4.88 11.33 -0.51
N ALA A 32 -5.44 11.45 0.71
CA ALA A 32 -5.82 12.75 1.26
C ALA A 32 -4.61 13.70 1.39
N ILE A 33 -3.50 13.21 1.96
CA ILE A 33 -2.28 14.02 2.15
C ILE A 33 -1.65 14.37 0.80
N THR A 34 -1.50 13.40 -0.10
CA THR A 34 -0.90 13.65 -1.42
C THR A 34 -1.76 14.53 -2.30
N GLY A 35 -3.09 14.41 -2.25
CA GLY A 35 -4.03 15.31 -2.93
C GLY A 35 -3.92 16.74 -2.41
N LEU A 36 -3.83 16.93 -1.09
CA LEU A 36 -3.62 18.23 -0.48
C LEU A 36 -2.26 18.84 -0.86
N LEU A 37 -1.19 18.05 -0.83
CA LEU A 37 0.14 18.50 -1.25
C LEU A 37 0.18 18.85 -2.74
N ALA A 38 -0.48 18.05 -3.59
CA ALA A 38 -0.58 18.32 -5.03
C ALA A 38 -1.31 19.64 -5.31
N ALA A 39 -2.41 19.91 -4.60
CA ALA A 39 -3.12 21.18 -4.69
C ALA A 39 -2.24 22.37 -4.25
N GLY A 40 -1.52 22.21 -3.13
CA GLY A 40 -0.56 23.22 -2.65
C GLY A 40 0.55 23.51 -3.66
N ILE A 41 1.13 22.46 -4.26
CA ILE A 41 2.13 22.60 -5.33
C ILE A 41 1.54 23.33 -6.54
N GLY A 42 0.35 22.93 -7.01
CA GLY A 42 -0.33 23.58 -8.13
C GLY A 42 -0.56 25.08 -7.90
N PHE A 43 -0.99 25.47 -6.69
CA PHE A 43 -1.16 26.87 -6.32
C PHE A 43 0.16 27.65 -6.30
N THR A 44 1.24 27.06 -5.76
CA THR A 44 2.56 27.71 -5.73
C THR A 44 3.15 27.89 -7.12
N LEU A 45 2.90 26.94 -8.03
CA LEU A 45 3.34 27.02 -9.42
C LEU A 45 2.59 28.14 -10.17
N GLN A 46 1.30 28.32 -9.88
CA GLN A 46 0.48 29.38 -10.48
C GLN A 46 0.93 30.80 -10.06
N GLN A 47 1.47 30.96 -8.85
CA GLN A 47 2.01 32.25 -8.38
C GLN A 47 3.38 32.62 -8.99
N GLY A 48 3.94 31.78 -9.87
CA GLY A 48 5.18 32.05 -10.60
C GLY A 48 6.47 31.81 -9.81
N GLY A 49 7.61 32.06 -10.46
CA GLY A 49 8.95 31.70 -9.98
C GLY A 49 9.42 32.33 -8.65
N LYS A 50 8.63 33.24 -8.07
CA LYS A 50 8.94 33.86 -6.76
C LYS A 50 8.90 32.83 -5.62
N TYR A 51 8.13 31.75 -5.77
CA TYR A 51 8.00 30.67 -4.79
C TYR A 51 8.68 29.37 -5.22
N ALA A 52 9.58 29.42 -6.21
CA ALA A 52 10.32 28.28 -6.73
C ALA A 52 10.96 27.40 -5.64
N LEU A 53 11.55 28.00 -4.60
CA LEU A 53 12.12 27.28 -3.46
C LEU A 53 11.06 26.54 -2.64
N PHE A 54 9.88 27.14 -2.44
CA PHE A 54 8.79 26.54 -1.70
C PHE A 54 8.17 25.37 -2.46
N THR A 55 7.97 25.51 -3.77
CA THR A 55 7.54 24.41 -4.66
C THR A 55 8.53 23.24 -4.61
N SER A 56 9.83 23.52 -4.62
CA SER A 56 10.87 22.48 -4.52
C SER A 56 10.83 21.75 -3.18
N LEU A 57 10.73 22.49 -2.08
CA LEU A 57 10.61 21.93 -0.74
C LEU A 57 9.37 21.04 -0.60
N MET A 58 8.23 21.46 -1.17
CA MET A 58 7.01 20.66 -1.19
C MET A 58 7.16 19.38 -2.02
N GLY A 59 7.83 19.43 -3.18
CA GLY A 59 8.10 18.25 -4.00
C GLY A 59 8.97 17.20 -3.28
N ILE A 60 10.02 17.65 -2.58
CA ILE A 60 10.85 16.80 -1.72
C ILE A 60 10.00 16.19 -0.60
N PHE A 61 9.14 17.00 0.03
CA PHE A 61 8.25 16.54 1.10
C PHE A 61 7.25 15.48 0.63
N VAL A 62 6.67 15.63 -0.57
CA VAL A 62 5.82 14.60 -1.21
C VAL A 62 6.59 13.29 -1.35
N SER A 63 7.82 13.35 -1.90
CA SER A 63 8.66 12.16 -2.07
C SER A 63 8.98 11.47 -0.75
N PHE A 64 9.30 12.26 0.29
CA PHE A 64 9.56 11.76 1.64
C PHE A 64 8.34 11.07 2.26
N ILE A 65 7.16 11.68 2.16
CA ILE A 65 5.90 11.09 2.64
C ILE A 65 5.58 9.80 1.87
N SER A 66 5.70 9.80 0.54
CA SER A 66 5.51 8.59 -0.27
C SER A 66 6.44 7.45 0.17
N PHE A 67 7.70 7.75 0.53
CA PHE A 67 8.63 6.76 1.06
C PHE A 67 8.19 6.20 2.42
N ILE A 68 7.73 7.05 3.35
CA ILE A 68 7.22 6.62 4.66
C ILE A 68 6.00 5.70 4.49
N PHE A 69 5.03 6.11 3.68
CA PHE A 69 3.82 5.33 3.45
C PHE A 69 4.12 4.01 2.73
N TRP A 70 5.09 4.00 1.83
CA TRP A 70 5.56 2.76 1.20
C TRP A 70 6.10 1.76 2.23
N LYS A 71 6.95 2.21 3.17
CA LYS A 71 7.46 1.38 4.28
C LYS A 71 6.33 0.87 5.19
N LEU A 72 5.34 1.72 5.48
CA LEU A 72 4.21 1.36 6.32
C LEU A 72 3.34 0.28 5.65
N ASP A 73 3.00 0.45 4.37
CA ASP A 73 2.25 -0.54 3.57
C ASP A 73 2.99 -1.88 3.47
N GLN A 74 4.33 -1.84 3.31
CA GLN A 74 5.14 -3.06 3.30
C GLN A 74 5.02 -3.83 4.62
N ARG A 75 5.06 -3.13 5.76
CA ARG A 75 4.91 -3.76 7.08
C ARG A 75 3.52 -4.37 7.23
N VAL A 76 2.46 -3.62 6.95
CA VAL A 76 1.08 -4.12 7.08
C VAL A 76 0.85 -5.31 6.16
N SER A 77 1.37 -5.27 4.93
CA SER A 77 1.29 -6.40 3.99
C SER A 77 1.97 -7.66 4.51
N MET A 78 3.09 -7.54 5.24
CA MET A 78 3.76 -8.68 5.86
C MET A 78 2.92 -9.29 6.99
N LEU A 79 2.30 -8.46 7.84
CA LEU A 79 1.44 -8.94 8.92
C LEU A 79 0.20 -9.67 8.39
N ILE A 80 -0.42 -9.13 7.33
CA ILE A 80 -1.55 -9.79 6.64
C ILE A 80 -1.11 -11.16 6.12
N LYS A 81 0.06 -11.24 5.47
CA LYS A 81 0.57 -12.52 4.93
C LYS A 81 0.86 -13.55 6.03
N ASN A 82 1.34 -13.12 7.19
CA ASN A 82 1.53 -14.00 8.34
C ASN A 82 0.20 -14.53 8.87
N ALA A 83 -0.82 -13.67 8.93
CA ALA A 83 -2.17 -14.06 9.32
C ALA A 83 -2.78 -15.06 8.32
N GLU A 84 -2.59 -14.82 7.03
CA GLU A 84 -3.02 -15.71 5.94
C GLU A 84 -2.35 -17.09 6.04
N LEU A 85 -1.05 -17.16 6.36
CA LEU A 85 -0.35 -18.43 6.59
C LEU A 85 -0.91 -19.17 7.80
N ALA A 86 -1.18 -18.48 8.92
CA ALA A 86 -1.77 -19.09 10.10
C ALA A 86 -3.20 -19.60 9.83
N LEU A 87 -4.01 -18.84 9.08
CA LEU A 87 -5.33 -19.26 8.62
C LEU A 87 -5.26 -20.46 7.69
N TYR A 88 -4.27 -20.53 6.80
CA TYR A 88 -4.04 -21.68 5.92
C TYR A 88 -3.75 -22.95 6.72
N ASP A 89 -2.89 -22.87 7.74
CA ASP A 89 -2.56 -24.01 8.61
C ASP A 89 -3.77 -24.47 9.44
N LEU A 90 -4.62 -23.54 9.88
CA LEU A 90 -5.90 -23.85 10.52
C LEU A 90 -6.88 -24.47 9.53
N GLU A 91 -6.98 -23.93 8.31
CA GLU A 91 -7.89 -24.44 7.28
C GLU A 91 -7.54 -25.86 6.85
N SER A 92 -6.25 -26.22 6.86
CA SER A 92 -5.78 -27.56 6.50
C SER A 92 -6.34 -28.67 7.39
N GLN A 93 -6.83 -28.32 8.59
CA GLN A 93 -7.44 -29.24 9.55
C GLN A 93 -8.96 -29.38 9.33
N PHE A 94 -9.59 -28.57 8.47
CA PHE A 94 -11.00 -28.75 8.13
C PHE A 94 -11.19 -29.95 7.19
N ILE A 95 -12.15 -30.80 7.56
CA ILE A 95 -12.56 -31.97 6.78
C ILE A 95 -13.29 -31.56 5.49
N ASN A 96 -13.96 -30.40 5.50
CA ASN A 96 -14.76 -29.93 4.37
C ASN A 96 -13.93 -29.02 3.46
N THR A 97 -13.63 -29.52 2.25
CA THR A 97 -12.84 -28.81 1.23
C THR A 97 -13.49 -27.50 0.77
N GLU A 98 -14.81 -27.34 0.91
CA GLU A 98 -15.51 -26.10 0.52
C GLU A 98 -15.23 -24.93 1.47
N LEU A 99 -14.85 -25.21 2.72
CA LEU A 99 -14.49 -24.19 3.71
C LEU A 99 -13.03 -23.72 3.57
N ARG A 100 -12.24 -24.31 2.68
CA ARG A 100 -10.80 -24.04 2.50
C ARG A 100 -10.57 -22.93 1.47
N ILE A 101 -11.09 -21.74 1.75
CA ILE A 101 -11.12 -20.61 0.82
C ILE A 101 -9.69 -20.13 0.54
N ILE A 102 -8.86 -19.98 1.58
CA ILE A 102 -7.48 -19.49 1.47
C ILE A 102 -6.59 -20.54 0.81
N THR A 103 -6.81 -21.82 1.13
CA THR A 103 -6.09 -22.93 0.47
C THR A 103 -6.34 -22.94 -1.05
N LYS A 104 -7.60 -22.78 -1.46
CA LYS A 104 -8.01 -22.81 -2.86
C LYS A 104 -7.48 -21.61 -3.65
N ASP A 105 -7.38 -20.44 -3.01
CA ASP A 105 -6.82 -19.23 -3.64
C ASP A 105 -5.30 -19.34 -3.85
N LYS A 106 -4.58 -19.88 -2.86
CA LYS A 106 -3.12 -20.10 -2.94
C LYS A 106 -2.72 -21.10 -4.04
N ASP A 107 -3.48 -22.19 -4.19
CA ASP A 107 -3.25 -23.21 -5.22
C ASP A 107 -3.43 -22.63 -6.63
N ASN A 108 -4.51 -21.86 -6.85
CA ASN A 108 -4.77 -21.16 -8.11
C ASN A 108 -3.72 -20.10 -8.43
N ASN A 109 -3.16 -19.42 -7.42
CA ASN A 109 -2.14 -18.40 -7.62
C ASN A 109 -0.77 -19.02 -7.99
N SER A 110 -0.45 -20.20 -7.47
CA SER A 110 0.77 -20.96 -7.82
C SER A 110 0.77 -21.44 -9.28
N LEU A 111 -0.41 -21.73 -9.83
CA LEU A 111 -0.59 -22.08 -11.24
C LEU A 111 -0.48 -20.86 -12.18
N ASN A 112 -0.54 -19.64 -11.64
CA ASN A 112 -0.54 -18.38 -12.37
C ASN A 112 0.82 -17.64 -12.27
N LEU A 113 1.94 -18.36 -12.33
CA LEU A 113 3.30 -17.83 -12.21
C LEU A 113 3.83 -17.07 -13.45
N GLY A 114 2.96 -16.76 -14.42
CA GLY A 114 3.31 -15.99 -15.62
C GLY A 114 3.21 -14.47 -15.43
N ILE A 115 3.53 -13.70 -16.49
CA ILE A 115 3.31 -12.23 -16.59
C ILE A 115 1.84 -11.83 -16.38
N ARG A 116 0.91 -12.79 -16.48
CA ARG A 116 -0.52 -12.65 -16.22
C ARG A 116 -0.92 -12.97 -14.77
N SER A 117 0.06 -13.19 -13.89
CA SER A 117 -0.15 -13.37 -12.45
C SER A 117 -0.97 -12.22 -11.93
N ILE A 118 -2.12 -12.54 -11.33
CA ILE A 118 -3.05 -11.59 -10.73
C ILE A 118 -2.25 -10.65 -9.85
N TRP A 119 -2.22 -9.37 -10.25
CA TRP A 119 -1.51 -8.33 -9.51
C TRP A 119 -2.10 -8.27 -8.12
N THR A 120 -1.36 -8.75 -7.13
CA THR A 120 -1.76 -8.63 -5.74
C THR A 120 -1.96 -7.15 -5.44
N TYR A 121 -3.02 -6.79 -4.74
CA TYR A 121 -3.28 -5.43 -4.25
C TYR A 121 -2.00 -4.81 -3.60
N GLY A 122 -1.21 -5.64 -2.92
CA GLY A 122 0.23 -5.47 -2.60
C GLY A 122 1.03 -4.58 -3.55
N LYS A 123 1.13 -5.01 -4.80
CA LYS A 123 2.00 -4.43 -5.83
C LYS A 123 1.41 -3.18 -6.45
N CYS A 124 0.09 -3.11 -6.67
CA CYS A 124 -0.58 -1.90 -7.16
C CYS A 124 -0.31 -0.70 -6.25
N PHE A 125 -0.47 -0.88 -4.94
CA PHE A 125 -0.22 0.18 -3.97
C PHE A 125 1.25 0.61 -3.97
N ARG A 126 2.17 -0.36 -3.95
CA ARG A 126 3.61 -0.08 -4.03
C ARG A 126 3.99 0.76 -5.25
N ILE A 127 3.43 0.43 -6.41
CA ILE A 127 3.67 1.15 -7.66
C ILE A 127 3.12 2.58 -7.57
N SER A 128 1.93 2.76 -6.99
CA SER A 128 1.35 4.10 -6.77
C SER A 128 2.26 5.00 -5.92
N PHE A 129 2.82 4.49 -4.81
CA PHE A 129 3.76 5.26 -3.99
C PHE A 129 5.02 5.67 -4.77
N VAL A 130 5.55 4.77 -5.59
CA VAL A 130 6.75 5.05 -6.41
C VAL A 130 6.44 6.10 -7.48
N ILE A 131 5.32 5.99 -8.18
CA ILE A 131 4.92 6.95 -9.22
C ILE A 131 4.76 8.35 -8.62
N VAL A 132 4.03 8.48 -7.51
CA VAL A 132 3.83 9.78 -6.84
C VAL A 132 5.14 10.31 -6.27
N GLY A 133 6.00 9.45 -5.71
CA GLY A 133 7.31 9.85 -5.20
C GLY A 133 8.24 10.38 -6.30
N ILE A 134 8.24 9.76 -7.48
CA ILE A 134 8.98 10.21 -8.66
C ILE A 134 8.38 11.52 -9.20
N ALA A 135 7.05 11.63 -9.28
CA ALA A 135 6.38 12.86 -9.68
C ALA A 135 6.75 14.03 -8.76
N GLY A 136 6.83 13.79 -7.44
CA GLY A 136 7.30 14.76 -6.46
C GLY A 136 8.74 15.22 -6.70
N LEU A 137 9.65 14.30 -7.05
CA LEU A 137 11.03 14.65 -7.41
C LEU A 137 11.11 15.48 -8.69
N ILE A 138 10.34 15.12 -9.72
CA ILE A 138 10.27 15.88 -10.98
C ILE A 138 9.78 17.31 -10.72
N LEU A 139 8.69 17.45 -9.94
CA LEU A 139 8.16 18.75 -9.53
C LEU A 139 9.16 19.55 -8.70
N ALA A 140 10.01 18.89 -7.92
CA ALA A 140 11.03 19.58 -7.14
C ALA A 140 12.14 20.20 -7.99
N VAL A 141 12.46 19.59 -9.14
CA VAL A 141 13.51 20.04 -10.08
C VAL A 141 12.97 21.03 -11.11
N MET A 142 11.70 20.93 -11.48
CA MET A 142 11.04 21.79 -12.47
C MET A 142 11.29 23.30 -12.30
N PRO A 143 11.19 23.90 -11.09
CA PRO A 143 11.42 25.34 -10.93
C PRO A 143 12.87 25.76 -11.18
N PHE A 144 13.86 24.87 -11.01
CA PHE A 144 15.26 25.16 -11.33
C PHE A 144 15.50 25.17 -12.83
N ILE A 145 14.84 24.27 -13.57
CA ILE A 145 14.91 24.22 -15.05
C ILE A 145 14.30 25.49 -15.64
N ILE A 146 13.13 25.91 -15.15
CA ILE A 146 12.45 27.13 -15.63
C ILE A 146 13.28 28.39 -15.36
N LYS A 147 14.08 28.42 -14.28
CA LYS A 147 14.94 29.56 -13.95
C LYS A 147 16.27 29.56 -14.71
N ALA A 148 16.68 28.42 -15.27
CA ALA A 148 17.93 28.25 -16.02
C ALA A 148 17.75 28.43 -17.55
N LEU A 149 16.50 28.46 -18.02
CA LEU A 149 16.11 28.66 -19.42
C LEU A 149 15.66 30.11 -19.65
#